data_AF-A0A7C4NEZ6-F1
#
_entry.id   AF-A0A7C4NEZ6-F1
#
_cell.length_a   1.000
_cell.length_b   1.000
_cell.length_c   1.000
_cell.angle_alpha   90.00
_cell.angle_beta   90.00
_cell.angle_gamma   90.00
#
_symmetry.space_group_name_H-M   'P 1'
#
loop_
_entity.id
_entity.type
_entity.pdbx_description
1 polymer ?
#
loop_
_entity_poly.entity_id
_entity_poly.type
_entity_poly.pdbx_seq_one_letter_code
_entity_poly.pdbx_strand_id
1 'polypeptide(L)'
;FSSQASGLAPNLFNGTRAPQFFVMFGPFILIGLALGLALMIEAARRGRLKLGSFVGRTLGGGLALAVGAALVTAIIGFLGLQISQTARNAFEGAVASMATVGLTVTDHLLARLMNPWVILGLAASLAAIFWLWRARQPREGQMDRSGTGGMLDFALLLYAVGLLLTLGVEYVFIGDKFGTRMNTAFKFYYQAWALWSVASAFALYYLIAHRQGRVRAFATGLVGVVAIGLGLVYPLLAIPYKAADRAQNVAPTLDAMAYTGQFVSAEYAAAQWLAANAPARSVILEAPGQEYNAGTSRFSTWTGLPTVVGWPGHEDQWRGSFEIQGPRIDTVNRIYSTTDAALALELLRGLEVRYVIVGPAERQYPPAGLEKFGRVLPVVYQNEGVTIYQVMSDE
;
A
#
# COMPACT_ATOMS: atom_id res chain seq x y z
N PHE A 1 12.16 3.06 -17.66
CA PHE A 1 11.07 2.89 -16.67
C PHE A 1 10.05 4.00 -16.92
N SER A 2 8.85 3.64 -17.34
CA SER A 2 7.69 4.54 -17.41
C SER A 2 6.92 4.41 -16.10
N SER A 3 6.39 5.53 -15.59
CA SER A 3 5.58 5.51 -14.37
C SER A 3 4.23 4.84 -14.65
N GLN A 4 3.73 4.01 -13.72
CA GLN A 4 2.34 3.53 -13.75
C GLN A 4 1.33 4.65 -13.54
N ALA A 5 1.76 5.78 -12.99
CA ALA A 5 0.88 6.89 -12.68
C ALA A 5 0.37 7.50 -13.98
N SER A 6 -0.93 7.35 -14.26
CA SER A 6 -1.60 7.95 -15.41
C SER A 6 -2.10 9.38 -15.14
N GLY A 7 -1.84 9.91 -13.94
CA GLY A 7 -2.20 11.27 -13.51
C GLY A 7 -3.18 11.26 -12.34
N LEU A 8 -3.77 12.43 -12.07
CA LEU A 8 -4.80 12.58 -11.05
C LEU A 8 -6.19 12.31 -11.65
N ALA A 9 -6.96 11.49 -10.97
CA ALA A 9 -8.36 11.19 -11.29
C ALA A 9 -9.26 11.61 -10.13
N PRO A 10 -10.48 12.12 -10.41
CA PRO A 10 -11.42 12.48 -9.36
C PRO A 10 -11.93 11.21 -8.67
N ASN A 11 -11.87 11.19 -7.34
CA ASN A 11 -12.55 10.20 -6.53
C ASN A 11 -14.00 10.66 -6.31
N LEU A 12 -14.91 10.24 -7.18
CA LEU A 12 -16.32 10.66 -7.11
C LEU A 12 -17.13 9.79 -6.16
N PHE A 13 -16.84 8.49 -6.07
CA PHE A 13 -17.77 7.51 -5.52
C PHE A 13 -17.20 6.64 -4.38
N ASN A 14 -15.88 6.61 -4.18
CA ASN A 14 -15.25 5.75 -3.18
C ASN A 14 -14.89 6.54 -1.91
N GLY A 15 -15.85 6.76 -1.02
CA GLY A 15 -15.61 7.43 0.27
C GLY A 15 -14.99 6.50 1.31
N THR A 16 -14.13 7.02 2.20
CA THR A 16 -13.69 6.28 3.38
C THR A 16 -14.80 6.26 4.43
N ARG A 17 -15.11 5.07 4.93
CA ARG A 17 -16.08 4.89 6.02
C ARG A 17 -15.45 5.26 7.36
N ALA A 18 -16.23 5.93 8.22
CA ALA A 18 -15.75 6.44 9.51
C ALA A 18 -15.16 5.35 10.44
N PRO A 19 -15.77 4.15 10.58
CA PRO A 19 -15.19 3.10 11.43
C PRO A 19 -13.79 2.68 10.95
N GLN A 20 -13.59 2.50 9.64
CA GLN A 20 -12.31 2.12 9.04
C GLN A 20 -11.26 3.21 9.25
N PHE A 21 -11.65 4.47 9.09
CA PHE A 21 -10.76 5.60 9.39
C PHE A 21 -10.35 5.61 10.87
N PHE A 22 -11.29 5.37 11.77
CA PHE A 22 -11.03 5.35 13.20
C PHE A 22 -10.15 4.16 13.62
N VAL A 23 -10.30 2.98 13.02
CA VAL A 23 -9.41 1.84 13.27
C VAL A 23 -7.95 2.19 12.94
N MET A 24 -7.71 2.98 11.89
CA MET A 24 -6.36 3.38 11.49
C MET A 24 -5.78 4.53 12.32
N PHE A 25 -6.62 5.52 12.68
CA PHE A 25 -6.15 6.81 13.22
C PHE A 25 -6.70 7.18 14.60
N GLY A 26 -7.56 6.34 15.18
CA GLY A 26 -8.29 6.61 16.42
C GLY A 26 -7.43 7.14 17.58
N PRO A 27 -6.31 6.49 17.94
CA PRO A 27 -5.41 6.98 18.98
C PRO A 27 -4.95 8.43 18.74
N PHE A 28 -4.58 8.77 17.51
CA PHE A 28 -4.12 10.11 17.15
C PHE A 28 -5.23 11.14 17.13
N ILE A 29 -6.44 10.75 16.69
CA ILE A 29 -7.63 11.60 16.73
C ILE A 29 -7.96 11.96 18.17
N LEU A 30 -7.96 10.99 19.10
CA LEU A 30 -8.25 11.23 20.52
C LEU A 30 -7.25 12.22 21.14
N ILE A 31 -5.95 12.02 20.89
CA ILE A 31 -4.89 12.90 21.40
C ILE A 31 -5.00 14.31 20.78
N GLY A 32 -5.22 14.39 19.46
CA GLY A 32 -5.38 15.65 18.74
C GLY A 32 -6.58 16.45 19.21
N LEU A 33 -7.73 15.79 19.48
CA LEU A 33 -8.91 16.43 20.06
C LEU A 33 -8.66 16.94 21.48
N ALA A 34 -7.95 16.17 22.32
CA ALA A 34 -7.57 16.60 23.66
C ALA A 34 -6.64 17.83 23.62
N LEU A 35 -5.69 17.87 22.68
CA LEU A 35 -4.84 19.03 22.43
C LEU A 35 -5.67 20.23 21.95
N GLY A 36 -6.52 20.05 20.94
CA GLY A 36 -7.38 21.12 20.43
C GLY A 36 -8.26 21.74 21.51
N LEU A 37 -8.88 20.90 22.35
CA LEU A 37 -9.67 21.35 23.50
C LEU A 37 -8.82 22.15 24.50
N ALA A 38 -7.58 21.71 24.78
CA ALA A 38 -6.65 22.43 25.64
C ALA A 38 -6.38 23.85 25.13
N LEU A 39 -5.98 23.95 23.86
CA LEU A 39 -5.63 25.21 23.21
C LEU A 39 -6.83 26.13 23.10
N MET A 40 -8.03 25.58 22.84
CA MET A 40 -9.27 26.34 22.82
C MET A 40 -9.59 26.96 24.18
N ILE A 41 -9.50 26.18 25.27
CA ILE A 41 -9.73 26.67 26.64
C ILE A 41 -8.71 27.74 27.00
N GLU A 42 -7.45 27.55 26.66
CA GLU A 42 -6.38 28.51 26.91
C GLU A 42 -6.62 29.83 26.16
N ALA A 43 -6.95 29.76 24.87
CA ALA A 43 -7.26 30.93 24.05
C ALA A 43 -8.50 31.67 24.56
N ALA A 44 -9.52 30.95 25.01
CA ALA A 44 -10.73 31.54 25.59
C ALA A 44 -10.43 32.27 26.91
N ARG A 45 -9.66 31.66 27.82
CA ARG A 45 -9.24 32.30 29.09
C ARG A 45 -8.41 33.55 28.88
N ARG A 46 -7.59 33.58 27.82
CA ARG A 46 -6.78 34.76 27.44
C ARG A 46 -7.59 35.80 26.66
N GLY A 47 -8.90 35.61 26.47
CA GLY A 47 -9.75 36.52 25.70
C GLY A 47 -9.40 36.58 24.21
N ARG A 48 -8.64 35.62 23.68
CA ARG A 48 -8.22 35.57 22.27
C ARG A 48 -9.25 34.88 21.36
N LEU A 49 -10.22 34.18 21.96
CA LEU A 49 -11.19 33.37 21.25
C LEU A 49 -12.52 33.36 22.00
N LYS A 50 -13.63 33.58 21.28
CA LYS A 50 -15.00 33.39 21.81
C LYS A 50 -15.53 32.05 21.34
N LEU A 51 -15.99 31.20 22.27
CA LEU A 51 -16.36 29.81 21.99
C LEU A 51 -17.39 29.67 20.86
N GLY A 52 -18.51 30.38 20.92
CA GLY A 52 -19.55 30.30 19.89
C GLY A 52 -19.05 30.73 18.51
N SER A 53 -18.21 31.77 18.45
CA SER A 53 -17.60 32.21 17.19
C SER A 53 -16.61 31.19 16.64
N PHE A 54 -15.81 30.56 17.50
CA PHE A 54 -14.89 29.51 17.09
C PHE A 54 -15.61 28.29 16.53
N VAL A 55 -16.64 27.80 17.23
CA VAL A 55 -17.44 26.65 16.77
C VAL A 55 -18.10 26.97 15.43
N GLY A 56 -18.75 28.13 15.32
CA GLY A 56 -19.39 28.56 14.06
C GLY A 56 -18.41 28.69 12.90
N ARG A 57 -17.23 29.30 13.12
CA ARG A 57 -16.19 29.45 12.09
C ARG A 57 -15.53 28.12 11.72
N THR A 58 -15.41 27.20 12.67
CA THR A 58 -14.85 25.86 12.45
C THR A 58 -15.79 25.01 11.61
N LEU A 59 -17.07 24.94 12.00
CA LEU A 59 -18.07 24.17 11.26
C LEU A 59 -18.38 24.80 9.89
N GLY A 60 -18.58 26.12 9.84
CA GLY A 60 -18.84 26.83 8.58
C GLY A 60 -17.63 26.79 7.64
N GLY A 61 -16.42 27.00 8.16
CA GLY A 61 -15.19 26.90 7.38
C GLY A 61 -14.91 25.48 6.90
N GLY A 62 -15.14 24.48 7.75
CA GLY A 62 -15.02 23.06 7.38
C GLY A 62 -16.02 22.66 6.30
N LEU A 63 -17.29 23.08 6.42
CA LEU A 63 -18.31 22.84 5.40
C LEU A 63 -17.94 23.54 4.08
N ALA A 64 -17.49 24.79 4.13
CA ALA A 64 -17.04 25.53 2.94
C ALA A 64 -15.85 24.84 2.25
N LEU A 65 -14.88 24.35 3.03
CA LEU A 65 -13.75 23.55 2.52
C LEU A 65 -14.22 22.26 1.85
N ALA A 66 -15.11 21.52 2.51
CA ALA A 66 -15.62 20.25 2.02
C ALA A 66 -16.43 20.41 0.71
N VAL A 67 -17.32 21.39 0.67
CA VAL A 67 -18.13 21.71 -0.52
C VAL A 67 -17.25 22.29 -1.63
N GLY A 68 -16.35 23.21 -1.29
CA GLY A 68 -15.43 23.81 -2.26
C GLY A 68 -14.54 22.77 -2.93
N ALA A 69 -13.94 21.85 -2.15
CA ALA A 69 -13.15 20.75 -2.68
C ALA A 69 -13.99 19.80 -3.55
N ALA A 70 -15.23 19.51 -3.16
CA ALA A 70 -16.15 18.71 -3.96
C ALA A 70 -16.46 19.36 -5.32
N LEU A 71 -16.75 20.67 -5.32
CA LEU A 71 -17.03 21.43 -6.53
C LEU A 71 -15.81 21.48 -7.46
N VAL A 72 -14.63 21.80 -6.92
CA VAL A 72 -13.38 21.81 -7.70
C VAL A 72 -13.13 20.44 -8.33
N THR A 73 -13.28 19.37 -7.56
CA THR A 73 -13.11 17.98 -8.05
C THR A 73 -14.13 17.64 -9.13
N ALA A 74 -15.39 18.03 -8.96
CA ALA A 74 -16.44 17.81 -9.94
C ALA A 74 -16.18 18.59 -11.24
N ILE A 75 -15.73 19.84 -11.15
CA ILE A 75 -15.36 20.66 -12.31
C ILE A 75 -14.16 20.05 -13.05
N ILE A 76 -13.10 19.67 -12.33
CA ILE A 76 -11.92 19.02 -12.93
C ILE A 76 -12.32 17.70 -13.59
N GLY A 77 -13.14 16.90 -12.93
CA GLY A 77 -13.66 15.65 -13.48
C GLY A 77 -14.48 15.86 -14.74
N PHE A 78 -15.42 16.81 -14.71
CA PHE A 78 -16.24 17.16 -15.87
C PHE A 78 -15.40 17.64 -17.05
N LEU A 79 -14.49 18.61 -16.82
CA LEU A 79 -13.59 19.10 -17.86
C LEU A 79 -12.71 17.98 -18.42
N GLY A 80 -12.19 17.10 -17.54
CA GLY A 80 -11.42 15.92 -17.93
C GLY A 80 -12.19 15.02 -18.89
N LEU A 81 -13.47 14.75 -18.63
CA LEU A 81 -14.32 13.95 -19.54
C LEU A 81 -14.57 14.61 -20.90
N GLN A 82 -14.57 15.95 -20.96
CA GLN A 82 -14.74 16.68 -22.22
C GLN A 82 -13.48 16.60 -23.10
N ILE A 83 -12.30 16.74 -22.48
CA ILE A 83 -11.04 16.95 -23.21
C ILE A 83 -10.16 15.71 -23.34
N SER A 84 -10.29 14.72 -22.45
CA SER A 84 -9.38 13.57 -22.38
C SER A 84 -10.08 12.25 -22.64
N GLN A 85 -9.64 11.54 -23.70
CA GLN A 85 -10.12 10.19 -23.99
C GLN A 85 -9.74 9.21 -22.87
N THR A 86 -8.57 9.37 -22.27
CA THR A 86 -8.12 8.56 -21.13
C THR A 86 -9.05 8.72 -19.93
N ALA A 87 -9.50 9.95 -19.65
CA ALA A 87 -10.45 10.20 -18.56
C ALA A 87 -11.82 9.57 -18.84
N ARG A 88 -12.30 9.61 -20.10
CA ARG A 88 -13.54 8.93 -20.52
C ARG A 88 -13.45 7.42 -20.34
N ASN A 89 -12.39 6.80 -20.86
CA ASN A 89 -12.18 5.36 -20.72
C ASN A 89 -12.07 4.93 -19.24
N ALA A 90 -11.38 5.72 -18.41
CA ALA A 90 -11.28 5.45 -16.97
C ALA A 90 -12.63 5.54 -16.25
N PHE A 91 -13.46 6.53 -16.61
CA PHE A 91 -14.80 6.67 -16.07
C PHE A 91 -15.72 5.51 -16.50
N GLU A 92 -15.75 5.18 -17.79
CA GLU A 92 -16.52 4.04 -18.31
C GLU A 92 -16.08 2.72 -17.67
N GLY A 93 -14.78 2.50 -17.50
CA GLY A 93 -14.24 1.33 -16.81
C GLY A 93 -14.67 1.27 -15.34
N ALA A 94 -14.66 2.41 -14.64
CA ALA A 94 -15.15 2.48 -13.26
C ALA A 94 -16.65 2.16 -13.16
N VAL A 95 -17.48 2.69 -14.08
CA VAL A 95 -18.92 2.39 -14.14
C VAL A 95 -19.16 0.91 -14.46
N ALA A 96 -18.43 0.35 -15.43
CA ALA A 96 -18.52 -1.05 -15.78
C ALA A 96 -18.15 -1.97 -14.59
N SER A 97 -17.08 -1.62 -13.85
CA SER A 97 -16.69 -2.34 -12.64
C SER A 97 -17.79 -2.33 -11.57
N MET A 98 -18.45 -1.18 -11.35
CA MET A 98 -19.61 -1.12 -10.42
C MET A 98 -20.76 -2.00 -10.89
N ALA A 99 -21.06 -2.01 -12.18
CA ALA A 99 -22.14 -2.81 -12.74
C ALA A 99 -21.93 -4.32 -12.52
N THR A 100 -20.67 -4.80 -12.49
CA THR A 100 -20.37 -6.23 -12.22
C THR A 100 -20.84 -6.71 -10.84
N VAL A 101 -20.94 -5.80 -9.87
CA VAL A 101 -21.44 -6.08 -8.51
C VAL A 101 -22.85 -5.53 -8.27
N GLY A 102 -23.56 -5.17 -9.34
CA GLY A 102 -24.94 -4.69 -9.29
C GLY A 102 -25.10 -3.28 -8.71
N LEU A 103 -24.03 -2.48 -8.70
CA LEU A 103 -24.05 -1.11 -8.19
C LEU A 103 -24.09 -0.08 -9.31
N THR A 104 -24.79 1.03 -9.07
CA THR A 104 -24.83 2.18 -9.97
C THR A 104 -23.95 3.33 -9.45
N VAL A 105 -23.72 4.33 -10.31
CA VAL A 105 -23.12 5.61 -9.91
C VAL A 105 -23.98 6.30 -8.84
N THR A 106 -25.30 6.24 -9.00
CA THR A 106 -26.26 6.83 -8.04
C THR A 106 -26.13 6.20 -6.66
N ASP A 107 -26.00 4.88 -6.56
CA ASP A 107 -25.85 4.19 -5.27
C ASP A 107 -24.62 4.68 -4.50
N HIS A 108 -23.50 4.87 -5.19
CA HIS A 108 -22.29 5.36 -4.56
C HIS A 108 -22.37 6.86 -4.20
N LEU A 109 -23.01 7.69 -5.04
CA LEU A 109 -23.25 9.09 -4.71
C LEU A 109 -24.14 9.22 -3.46
N LEU A 110 -25.21 8.42 -3.39
CA LEU A 110 -26.07 8.33 -2.20
C LEU A 110 -25.27 7.84 -0.99
N ALA A 111 -24.47 6.79 -1.13
CA ALA A 111 -23.63 6.29 -0.03
C ALA A 111 -22.68 7.37 0.50
N ARG A 112 -22.12 8.20 -0.37
CA ARG A 112 -21.25 9.32 -0.01
C ARG A 112 -22.01 10.46 0.68
N LEU A 113 -23.21 10.79 0.20
CA LEU A 113 -24.08 11.79 0.83
C LEU A 113 -24.60 11.34 2.21
N MET A 114 -24.85 10.04 2.38
CA MET A 114 -25.30 9.46 3.66
C MET A 114 -24.16 9.29 4.66
N ASN A 115 -22.90 9.27 4.22
CA ASN A 115 -21.73 9.09 5.08
C ASN A 115 -20.67 10.21 4.89
N PRO A 116 -21.03 11.49 5.05
CA PRO A 116 -20.10 12.61 4.82
C PRO A 116 -19.12 12.82 5.98
N TRP A 117 -19.25 12.04 7.05
CA TRP A 117 -18.67 12.33 8.36
C TRP A 117 -17.14 12.38 8.38
N VAL A 118 -16.46 11.56 7.58
CA VAL A 118 -14.99 11.61 7.47
C VAL A 118 -14.57 12.93 6.83
N ILE A 119 -15.15 13.27 5.67
CA ILE A 119 -14.85 14.52 4.97
C ILE A 119 -15.13 15.74 5.85
N LEU A 120 -16.32 15.80 6.46
CA LEU A 120 -16.72 16.92 7.31
C LEU A 120 -15.84 17.00 8.57
N GLY A 121 -15.52 15.87 9.20
CA GLY A 121 -14.65 15.82 10.36
C GLY A 121 -13.23 16.28 10.07
N LEU A 122 -12.66 15.83 8.94
CA LEU A 122 -11.32 16.23 8.50
C LEU A 122 -11.27 17.72 8.14
N ALA A 123 -12.23 18.21 7.35
CA ALA A 123 -12.29 19.60 6.94
C ALA A 123 -12.55 20.54 8.13
N ALA A 124 -13.45 20.18 9.05
CA ALA A 124 -13.68 20.93 10.28
C ALA A 124 -12.43 20.92 11.18
N SER A 125 -11.71 19.80 11.28
CA SER A 125 -10.46 19.74 12.06
C SER A 125 -9.38 20.66 11.46
N LEU A 126 -9.28 20.73 10.14
CA LEU A 126 -8.34 21.63 9.46
C LEU A 126 -8.69 23.10 9.73
N ALA A 127 -9.98 23.45 9.64
CA ALA A 127 -10.46 24.79 10.00
C ALA A 127 -10.22 25.11 11.48
N ALA A 128 -10.44 24.14 12.38
CA ALA A 128 -10.19 24.30 13.81
C ALA A 128 -8.70 24.61 14.08
N ILE A 129 -7.79 23.84 13.47
CA ILE A 129 -6.34 24.07 13.59
C ILE A 129 -5.97 25.47 13.13
N PHE A 130 -6.50 25.91 11.97
CA PHE A 130 -6.24 27.27 11.47
C PHE A 130 -6.65 28.36 12.47
N TRP A 131 -7.87 28.27 13.04
CA TRP A 131 -8.34 29.26 14.00
C TRP A 131 -7.61 29.19 15.34
N LEU A 132 -7.22 28.00 15.80
CA LEU A 132 -6.40 27.83 17.01
C LEU A 132 -5.00 28.39 16.81
N TRP A 133 -4.37 28.12 15.67
CA TRP A 133 -3.09 28.71 15.29
C TRP A 133 -3.19 30.24 15.25
N ARG A 134 -4.22 30.80 14.60
CA ARG A 134 -4.44 32.24 14.53
C ARG A 134 -4.64 32.89 15.90
N ALA A 135 -5.38 32.24 16.79
CA ALA A 135 -5.61 32.72 18.16
C ALA A 135 -4.36 32.66 19.05
N ARG A 136 -3.35 31.87 18.65
CA ARG A 136 -2.08 31.75 19.38
C ARG A 136 -1.01 32.73 18.91
N GLN A 137 -1.12 33.27 17.70
CA GLN A 137 -0.16 34.22 17.16
C GLN A 137 0.07 35.41 18.12
N PRO A 138 1.33 35.83 18.32
CA PRO A 138 1.63 36.98 19.17
C PRO A 138 0.91 38.23 18.65
N ARG A 139 0.54 39.13 19.57
CA ARG A 139 0.20 40.51 19.16
C ARG A 139 1.48 41.20 18.74
N GLU A 140 1.40 42.10 17.76
CA GLU A 140 2.53 42.91 17.31
C GLU A 140 3.29 43.48 18.52
N GLY A 141 4.60 43.24 18.57
CA GLY A 141 5.49 43.72 19.63
C GLY A 141 5.77 42.75 20.79
N GLN A 142 5.17 41.55 20.85
CA GLN A 142 5.51 40.54 21.87
C GLN A 142 6.22 39.33 21.25
N MET A 143 7.52 39.15 21.55
CA MET A 143 8.25 37.91 21.22
C MET A 143 8.02 36.85 22.30
N ASP A 144 7.67 35.63 21.89
CA ASP A 144 7.61 34.47 22.78
C ASP A 144 9.03 33.95 23.05
N ARG A 145 9.51 34.16 24.28
CA ARG A 145 10.86 33.73 24.71
C ARG A 145 10.92 32.27 25.16
N SER A 146 9.79 31.57 25.26
CA SER A 146 9.70 30.24 25.89
C SER A 146 10.04 29.06 24.97
N GLY A 147 10.11 29.27 23.65
CA GLY A 147 10.38 28.21 22.65
C GLY A 147 9.24 27.20 22.45
N THR A 148 8.39 26.98 23.47
CA THR A 148 7.25 26.05 23.43
C THR A 148 6.20 26.44 22.38
N GLY A 149 6.02 27.73 22.11
CA GLY A 149 5.11 28.23 21.08
C GLY A 149 5.41 27.67 19.69
N GLY A 150 6.69 27.67 19.29
CA GLY A 150 7.14 27.14 18.00
C GLY A 150 6.99 25.62 17.88
N MET A 151 7.26 24.87 18.96
CA MET A 151 7.07 23.42 18.98
C MET A 151 5.61 23.01 18.79
N LEU A 152 4.69 23.72 19.46
CA LEU A 152 3.26 23.51 19.28
C LEU A 152 2.78 23.87 17.87
N ASP A 153 3.30 24.93 17.28
CA ASP A 153 2.94 25.34 15.92
C ASP A 153 3.43 24.31 14.91
N PHE A 154 4.62 23.75 15.12
CA PHE A 154 5.10 22.61 14.35
C PHE A 154 4.21 21.38 14.51
N ALA A 155 3.78 21.03 15.73
CA ALA A 155 2.85 19.92 15.95
C ALA A 155 1.49 20.14 15.26
N LEU A 156 0.95 21.37 15.31
CA LEU A 156 -0.27 21.73 14.59
C LEU A 156 -0.09 21.63 13.07
N LEU A 157 1.09 22.00 12.54
CA LEU A 157 1.43 21.83 11.14
C LEU A 157 1.44 20.35 10.74
N LEU A 158 2.07 19.48 11.53
CA LEU A 158 2.07 18.03 11.24
C LEU A 158 0.65 17.45 11.24
N TYR A 159 -0.20 17.86 12.19
CA TYR A 159 -1.61 17.49 12.17
C TYR A 159 -2.32 18.01 10.90
N ALA A 160 -2.13 19.28 10.55
CA ALA A 160 -2.73 19.90 9.37
C ALA A 160 -2.31 19.23 8.06
N VAL A 161 -1.02 18.92 7.90
CA VAL A 161 -0.50 18.21 6.72
C VAL A 161 -1.09 16.81 6.65
N GLY A 162 -1.12 16.06 7.75
CA GLY A 162 -1.79 14.74 7.77
C GLY A 162 -3.29 14.83 7.42
N LEU A 163 -4.00 15.84 7.94
CA LEU A 163 -5.41 16.09 7.59
C LEU A 163 -5.58 16.38 6.10
N LEU A 164 -4.71 17.21 5.51
CA LEU A 164 -4.71 17.50 4.08
C LEU A 164 -4.45 16.25 3.23
N LEU A 165 -3.48 15.41 3.63
CA LEU A 165 -3.20 14.15 2.95
C LEU A 165 -4.40 13.21 3.00
N THR A 166 -5.03 13.05 4.18
CA THR A 166 -6.20 12.18 4.32
C THR A 166 -7.47 12.75 3.68
N LEU A 167 -7.63 14.08 3.67
CA LEU A 167 -8.77 14.72 3.02
C LEU A 167 -8.61 14.68 1.50
N GLY A 168 -7.39 14.87 1.00
CA GLY A 168 -7.07 14.84 -0.43
C GLY A 168 -7.48 13.52 -1.09
N VAL A 169 -7.22 12.38 -0.45
CA VAL A 169 -7.59 11.07 -1.02
C VAL A 169 -9.10 10.82 -1.09
N GLU A 170 -9.90 11.59 -0.35
CA GLU A 170 -11.36 11.54 -0.48
C GLU A 170 -11.80 12.19 -1.79
N TYR A 171 -11.03 13.11 -2.36
CA TYR A 171 -11.40 13.87 -3.56
C TYR A 171 -10.66 13.45 -4.81
N VAL A 172 -9.38 13.06 -4.70
CA VAL A 172 -8.55 12.70 -5.84
C VAL A 172 -7.74 11.46 -5.55
N PHE A 173 -7.45 10.70 -6.59
CA PHE A 173 -6.51 9.59 -6.52
C PHE A 173 -5.58 9.60 -7.72
N ILE A 174 -4.41 9.00 -7.55
CA ILE A 174 -3.46 8.78 -8.64
C ILE A 174 -3.93 7.53 -9.37
N GLY A 175 -4.24 7.68 -10.66
CA GLY A 175 -4.60 6.57 -11.53
C GLY A 175 -3.41 5.65 -11.75
N ASP A 176 -3.64 4.35 -11.61
CA ASP A 176 -2.67 3.29 -11.88
C ASP A 176 -3.39 2.06 -12.49
N LYS A 177 -2.65 0.97 -12.70
CA LYS A 177 -3.16 -0.27 -13.33
C LYS A 177 -4.32 -0.92 -12.56
N PHE A 178 -4.50 -0.60 -11.27
CA PHE A 178 -5.59 -1.17 -10.47
C PHE A 178 -6.91 -0.43 -10.65
N GLY A 179 -6.90 0.78 -11.23
CA GLY A 179 -8.12 1.55 -11.49
C GLY A 179 -8.91 1.97 -10.24
N THR A 180 -8.31 1.84 -9.04
CA THR A 180 -8.93 2.21 -7.77
C THR A 180 -8.03 3.15 -6.97
N ARG A 181 -8.60 3.82 -5.97
CA ARG A 181 -7.82 4.69 -5.07
C ARG A 181 -6.94 3.95 -4.06
N MET A 182 -6.88 2.61 -4.10
CA MET A 182 -6.23 1.80 -3.06
C MET A 182 -4.79 2.23 -2.80
N ASN A 183 -3.96 2.35 -3.85
CA ASN A 183 -2.57 2.76 -3.72
C ASN A 183 -2.41 4.22 -3.26
N THR A 184 -3.31 5.10 -3.67
CA THR A 184 -3.31 6.49 -3.20
C THR A 184 -3.64 6.55 -1.72
N ALA A 185 -4.71 5.88 -1.28
CA ALA A 185 -5.08 5.80 0.12
C ALA A 185 -3.93 5.20 0.94
N PHE A 186 -3.40 4.04 0.54
CA PHE A 186 -2.29 3.38 1.23
C PHE A 186 -1.06 4.28 1.38
N LYS A 187 -0.56 4.86 0.27
CA LYS A 187 0.68 5.65 0.28
C LYS A 187 0.52 6.95 1.08
N PHE A 188 -0.62 7.64 0.97
CA PHE A 188 -0.84 8.91 1.68
C PHE A 188 -1.22 8.70 3.15
N TYR A 189 -2.00 7.66 3.47
CA TYR A 189 -2.34 7.33 4.85
C TYR A 189 -1.10 6.91 5.63
N TYR A 190 -0.14 6.23 5.00
CA TYR A 190 1.14 5.92 5.64
C TYR A 190 1.90 7.19 6.06
N GLN A 191 1.95 8.20 5.20
CA GLN A 191 2.58 9.49 5.54
C GLN A 191 1.80 10.23 6.63
N ALA A 192 0.46 10.27 6.54
CA ALA A 192 -0.37 10.90 7.56
C ALA A 192 -0.21 10.22 8.93
N TRP A 193 -0.14 8.89 8.96
CA TRP A 193 0.10 8.10 10.17
C TRP A 193 1.44 8.49 10.80
N ALA A 194 2.52 8.55 10.03
CA ALA A 194 3.84 8.93 10.52
C ALA A 194 3.82 10.35 11.12
N LEU A 195 3.27 11.33 10.41
CA LEU A 195 3.16 12.71 10.87
C LEU A 195 2.33 12.83 12.16
N TRP A 196 1.17 12.19 12.21
CA TRP A 196 0.29 12.20 13.38
C TRP A 196 0.86 11.45 14.57
N SER A 197 1.68 10.41 14.36
CA SER A 197 2.36 9.71 15.45
C SER A 197 3.33 10.64 16.19
N VAL A 198 4.15 11.39 15.45
CA VAL A 198 5.11 12.36 16.01
C VAL A 198 4.38 13.51 16.69
N ALA A 199 3.35 14.06 16.02
CA ALA A 199 2.54 15.15 16.57
C ALA A 199 1.81 14.73 17.86
N SER A 200 1.28 13.50 17.89
CA SER A 200 0.55 12.96 19.05
C SER A 200 1.48 12.65 20.23
N ALA A 201 2.70 12.17 19.98
CA ALA A 201 3.71 11.98 21.02
C ALA A 201 4.04 13.31 21.72
N PHE A 202 4.30 14.36 20.94
CA PHE A 202 4.52 15.70 21.48
C PHE A 202 3.26 16.26 22.16
N ALA A 203 2.08 16.11 21.56
CA ALA A 203 0.82 16.60 22.11
C ALA A 203 0.54 16.00 23.49
N LEU A 204 0.76 14.69 23.65
CA LEU A 204 0.59 14.00 24.93
C LEU A 204 1.59 14.53 25.97
N TYR A 205 2.87 14.66 25.61
CA TYR A 205 3.87 15.29 26.48
C TYR A 205 3.45 16.70 26.90
N TYR A 206 3.04 17.55 25.96
CA TYR A 206 2.60 18.91 26.23
C TYR A 206 1.43 18.94 27.21
N LEU A 207 0.42 18.11 26.97
CA LEU A 207 -0.77 18.03 27.82
C LEU A 207 -0.46 17.53 29.23
N ILE A 208 0.53 16.65 29.42
CA ILE A 208 0.95 16.19 30.75
C ILE A 208 1.77 17.29 31.46
N ALA A 209 2.75 17.85 30.76
CA ALA A 209 3.72 18.78 31.35
C ALA A 209 3.14 20.17 31.67
N HIS A 210 2.18 20.67 30.88
CA HIS A 210 1.71 22.07 30.97
C HIS A 210 0.33 22.22 31.64
N ARG A 211 -0.19 21.18 32.31
CA ARG A 211 -1.48 21.25 33.01
C ARG A 211 -1.30 21.41 34.51
N GLN A 212 -1.84 22.50 35.05
CA GLN A 212 -1.94 22.73 36.48
C GLN A 212 -3.06 21.87 37.10
N GLY A 213 -2.69 21.03 38.07
CA GLY A 213 -3.60 20.24 38.91
C GLY A 213 -3.56 18.72 38.63
N ARG A 214 -3.44 17.92 39.71
CA ARG A 214 -3.30 16.46 39.65
C ARG A 214 -4.43 15.75 38.89
N VAL A 215 -5.67 16.23 39.01
CA VAL A 215 -6.84 15.65 38.32
C VAL A 215 -6.73 15.79 36.80
N ARG A 216 -6.27 16.93 36.30
CA ARG A 216 -6.13 17.16 34.84
C ARG A 216 -4.95 16.40 34.26
N ALA A 217 -3.85 16.31 35.02
CA ALA A 217 -2.71 15.48 34.65
C ALA A 217 -3.12 13.99 34.59
N PHE A 218 -3.87 13.51 35.58
CA PHE A 218 -4.41 12.15 35.60
C PHE A 218 -5.35 11.88 34.43
N ALA A 219 -6.33 12.76 34.17
CA ALA A 219 -7.24 12.60 33.04
C ALA A 219 -6.50 12.57 31.68
N THR A 220 -5.47 13.41 31.52
CA THR A 220 -4.61 13.39 30.33
C THR A 220 -3.80 12.10 30.22
N GLY A 221 -3.21 11.64 31.34
CA GLY A 221 -2.51 10.36 31.40
C GLY A 221 -3.43 9.20 31.01
N LEU A 222 -4.68 9.22 31.46
CA LEU A 222 -5.69 8.24 31.08
C LEU A 222 -5.99 8.25 29.58
N VAL A 223 -6.11 9.44 28.95
CA VAL A 223 -6.24 9.53 27.48
C VAL A 223 -5.03 8.91 26.78
N GLY A 224 -3.82 9.16 27.28
CA GLY A 224 -2.60 8.52 26.77
C GLY A 224 -2.63 7.00 26.90
N VAL A 225 -2.97 6.47 28.08
CA VAL A 225 -3.09 5.03 28.34
C VAL A 225 -4.14 4.38 27.43
N VAL A 226 -5.32 5.00 27.28
CA VAL A 226 -6.37 4.49 26.39
C VAL A 226 -5.91 4.52 24.93
N ALA A 227 -5.28 5.60 24.47
CA ALA A 227 -4.78 5.70 23.11
C ALA A 227 -3.69 4.65 22.81
N ILE A 228 -2.75 4.44 23.73
CA ILE A 228 -1.72 3.39 23.62
C ILE A 228 -2.38 2.01 23.63
N GLY A 229 -3.31 1.75 24.57
CA GLY A 229 -4.05 0.50 24.64
C GLY A 229 -4.78 0.17 23.33
N LEU A 230 -5.48 1.14 22.76
CA LEU A 230 -6.14 1.01 21.45
C LEU A 230 -5.14 0.73 20.31
N GLY A 231 -3.99 1.43 20.30
CA GLY A 231 -2.94 1.19 19.31
C GLY A 231 -2.30 -0.20 19.41
N LEU A 232 -2.28 -0.79 20.61
CA LEU A 232 -1.75 -2.12 20.86
C LEU A 232 -2.73 -3.26 20.55
N VAL A 233 -4.04 -2.99 20.38
CA VAL A 233 -5.04 -4.03 20.06
C VAL A 233 -4.64 -4.82 18.82
N TYR A 234 -4.23 -4.14 17.74
CA TYR A 234 -3.83 -4.82 16.51
C TYR A 234 -2.62 -5.74 16.69
N PRO A 235 -1.43 -5.27 17.14
CA PRO A 235 -0.28 -6.17 17.29
C PRO A 235 -0.53 -7.26 18.34
N LEU A 236 -1.24 -6.99 19.43
CA LEU A 236 -1.53 -8.01 20.46
C LEU A 236 -2.45 -9.13 19.97
N LEU A 237 -3.36 -8.85 19.03
CA LEU A 237 -4.25 -9.87 18.46
C LEU A 237 -3.69 -10.49 17.18
N ALA A 238 -3.14 -9.68 16.27
CA ALA A 238 -2.70 -10.11 14.96
C ALA A 238 -1.44 -10.95 15.01
N ILE A 239 -0.46 -10.62 15.86
CA ILE A 239 0.80 -11.37 15.96
C ILE A 239 0.55 -12.82 16.41
N PRO A 240 -0.12 -13.10 17.55
CA PRO A 240 -0.34 -14.48 17.96
C PRO A 240 -1.27 -15.22 16.99
N TYR A 241 -2.26 -14.55 16.41
CA TYR A 241 -3.13 -15.16 15.39
C TYR A 241 -2.33 -15.59 14.15
N LYS A 242 -1.51 -14.71 13.58
CA LYS A 242 -0.68 -15.00 12.41
C LYS A 242 0.42 -16.02 12.72
N ALA A 243 0.98 -15.97 13.93
CA ALA A 243 1.96 -16.95 14.37
C ALA A 243 1.32 -18.34 14.54
N ALA A 244 0.18 -18.45 15.23
CA ALA A 244 -0.50 -19.72 15.47
C ALA A 244 -1.06 -20.36 14.19
N ASP A 245 -1.58 -19.55 13.26
CA ASP A 245 -2.13 -20.01 11.98
C ASP A 245 -1.05 -20.58 11.05
N ARG A 246 0.20 -20.09 11.15
CA ARG A 246 1.31 -20.48 10.27
C ARG A 246 2.38 -21.34 10.93
N ALA A 247 2.42 -21.44 12.26
CA ALA A 247 3.49 -22.12 12.99
C ALA A 247 3.09 -23.48 13.60
N GLN A 248 1.96 -24.08 13.19
CA GLN A 248 1.49 -25.32 13.82
C GLN A 248 2.53 -26.45 13.79
N ASN A 249 3.50 -26.42 12.87
CA ASN A 249 4.51 -27.47 12.72
C ASN A 249 5.96 -27.00 12.49
N VAL A 250 6.28 -25.70 12.63
CA VAL A 250 7.63 -25.15 12.34
C VAL A 250 8.10 -24.22 13.45
N ALA A 251 9.31 -24.47 13.96
CA ALA A 251 9.96 -23.57 14.91
C ALA A 251 10.13 -22.16 14.30
N PRO A 252 9.88 -21.07 15.05
CA PRO A 252 10.05 -19.72 14.54
C PRO A 252 11.45 -19.49 13.96
N THR A 253 11.52 -19.01 12.72
CA THR A 253 12.77 -18.78 11.99
C THR A 253 12.63 -17.60 11.02
N LEU A 254 13.76 -16.96 10.68
CA LEU A 254 13.85 -15.94 9.64
C LEU A 254 14.09 -16.53 8.24
N ASP A 255 14.27 -17.84 8.16
CA ASP A 255 14.36 -18.55 6.89
C ASP A 255 12.96 -18.73 6.28
N ALA A 256 12.67 -17.96 5.23
CA ALA A 256 11.40 -18.02 4.51
C ALA A 256 11.15 -19.37 3.81
N MET A 257 12.21 -20.14 3.52
CA MET A 257 12.11 -21.45 2.89
C MET A 257 11.85 -22.56 3.89
N ALA A 258 12.28 -22.40 5.15
CA ALA A 258 12.12 -23.42 6.19
C ALA A 258 10.66 -23.86 6.40
N TYR A 259 9.69 -22.97 6.17
CA TYR A 259 8.27 -23.32 6.19
C TYR A 259 7.79 -23.88 4.85
N THR A 260 8.01 -23.15 3.75
CA THR A 260 7.44 -23.50 2.44
C THR A 260 8.06 -24.76 1.83
N GLY A 261 9.34 -25.01 2.09
CA GLY A 261 10.07 -26.18 1.60
C GLY A 261 9.60 -27.50 2.21
N GLN A 262 8.95 -27.50 3.38
CA GLN A 262 8.40 -28.72 3.99
C GLN A 262 7.24 -29.30 3.20
N PHE A 263 6.45 -28.45 2.55
CA PHE A 263 5.30 -28.87 1.76
C PHE A 263 5.69 -29.35 0.35
N VAL A 264 6.92 -29.08 -0.08
CA VAL A 264 7.44 -29.40 -1.41
C VAL A 264 8.92 -29.79 -1.34
N SER A 265 9.21 -30.83 -0.54
CA SER A 265 10.57 -31.28 -0.23
C SER A 265 11.43 -31.56 -1.47
N ALA A 266 10.84 -32.12 -2.52
CA ALA A 266 11.51 -32.41 -3.78
C ALA A 266 11.99 -31.13 -4.49
N GLU A 267 11.13 -30.11 -4.60
CA GLU A 267 11.49 -28.81 -5.19
C GLU A 267 12.52 -28.08 -4.33
N TYR A 268 12.37 -28.17 -3.00
CA TYR A 268 13.30 -27.54 -2.07
C TYR A 268 14.71 -28.15 -2.15
N ALA A 269 14.83 -29.47 -2.21
CA ALA A 269 16.11 -30.14 -2.38
C ALA A 269 16.77 -29.79 -3.73
N ALA A 270 15.98 -29.70 -4.80
CA ALA A 270 16.45 -29.28 -6.13
C ALA A 270 16.94 -27.82 -6.13
N ALA A 271 16.22 -26.91 -5.47
CA ALA A 271 16.62 -25.51 -5.33
C ALA A 271 17.90 -25.36 -4.49
N GLN A 272 18.05 -26.10 -3.39
CA GLN A 272 19.29 -26.11 -2.62
C GLN A 272 20.48 -26.61 -3.46
N TRP A 273 20.28 -27.65 -4.27
CA TRP A 273 21.31 -28.12 -5.19
C TRP A 273 21.68 -27.04 -6.20
N LEU A 274 20.71 -26.35 -6.81
CA LEU A 274 20.97 -25.22 -7.71
C LEU A 274 21.75 -24.10 -7.03
N ALA A 275 21.34 -23.67 -5.84
CA ALA A 275 22.02 -22.61 -5.10
C ALA A 275 23.49 -22.97 -4.76
N ALA A 276 23.79 -24.24 -4.55
CA ALA A 276 25.14 -24.72 -4.24
C ALA A 276 26.02 -24.98 -5.47
N ASN A 277 25.43 -25.30 -6.63
CA ASN A 277 26.17 -25.81 -7.79
C ASN A 277 26.11 -24.90 -9.02
N ALA A 278 25.09 -24.05 -9.15
CA ALA A 278 24.98 -23.13 -10.27
C ALA A 278 25.94 -21.95 -10.09
N PRO A 279 26.74 -21.59 -11.11
CA PRO A 279 27.54 -20.37 -11.05
C PRO A 279 26.67 -19.13 -10.84
N ALA A 280 27.23 -18.13 -10.17
CA ALA A 280 26.53 -16.86 -9.95
C ALA A 280 26.01 -16.28 -11.27
N ARG A 281 24.79 -15.73 -11.27
CA ARG A 281 24.10 -15.14 -12.43
C ARG A 281 23.69 -16.13 -13.53
N SER A 282 23.75 -17.44 -13.30
CA SER A 282 23.19 -18.42 -14.23
C SER A 282 21.70 -18.16 -14.45
N VAL A 283 21.26 -18.03 -15.70
CA VAL A 283 19.83 -17.92 -16.01
C VAL A 283 19.21 -19.30 -15.96
N ILE A 284 18.13 -19.42 -15.19
CA ILE A 284 17.31 -20.64 -15.14
C ILE A 284 16.06 -20.47 -16.00
N LEU A 285 15.57 -21.58 -16.55
CA LEU A 285 14.24 -21.66 -17.14
C LEU A 285 13.32 -22.39 -16.16
N GLU A 286 12.27 -21.70 -15.76
CA GLU A 286 11.11 -22.22 -15.04
C GLU A 286 9.84 -21.63 -15.65
N ALA A 287 8.68 -22.23 -15.38
CA ALA A 287 7.41 -21.73 -15.87
C ALA A 287 7.13 -20.29 -15.36
N PRO A 288 6.51 -19.41 -16.18
CA PRO A 288 6.16 -18.07 -15.75
C PRO A 288 5.23 -18.09 -14.53
N GLY A 289 5.51 -17.19 -13.58
CA GLY A 289 4.81 -17.08 -12.32
C GLY A 289 3.42 -16.46 -12.41
N GLN A 290 2.55 -16.80 -11.46
CA GLN A 290 1.23 -16.19 -11.31
C GLN A 290 1.21 -15.22 -10.12
N GLU A 291 0.36 -14.19 -10.22
CA GLU A 291 0.14 -13.21 -9.16
C GLU A 291 -0.26 -13.84 -7.83
N TYR A 292 0.48 -13.50 -6.77
CA TYR A 292 0.24 -13.93 -5.40
C TYR A 292 0.20 -15.46 -5.22
N ASN A 293 0.81 -16.22 -6.14
CA ASN A 293 0.90 -17.66 -6.09
C ASN A 293 2.33 -18.09 -5.77
N ALA A 294 2.61 -18.34 -4.48
CA ALA A 294 3.89 -18.86 -3.99
C ALA A 294 4.22 -20.26 -4.54
N GLY A 295 3.29 -20.89 -5.27
CA GLY A 295 3.48 -22.13 -5.99
C GLY A 295 4.31 -22.02 -7.26
N THR A 296 4.56 -20.80 -7.75
CA THR A 296 5.18 -20.54 -9.06
C THR A 296 6.42 -19.66 -8.92
N SER A 297 7.31 -19.70 -9.92
CA SER A 297 8.61 -18.99 -9.89
C SER A 297 9.43 -19.24 -8.61
N ARG A 298 9.34 -20.46 -8.06
CA ARG A 298 9.95 -20.80 -6.77
C ARG A 298 11.46 -20.86 -6.87
N PHE A 299 12.00 -21.38 -7.97
CA PHE A 299 13.44 -21.61 -8.08
C PHE A 299 14.19 -20.28 -8.14
N SER A 300 13.74 -19.31 -8.93
CA SER A 300 14.35 -17.97 -8.92
C SER A 300 14.19 -17.28 -7.56
N THR A 301 13.03 -17.42 -6.92
CA THR A 301 12.76 -16.84 -5.59
C THR A 301 13.67 -17.43 -4.51
N TRP A 302 13.91 -18.73 -4.52
CA TRP A 302 14.66 -19.45 -3.48
C TRP A 302 16.18 -19.42 -3.68
N THR A 303 16.63 -19.46 -4.94
CA THR A 303 18.06 -19.51 -5.27
C THR A 303 18.68 -18.12 -5.47
N GLY A 304 17.85 -17.11 -5.75
CA GLY A 304 18.31 -15.78 -6.20
C GLY A 304 18.88 -15.78 -7.63
N LEU A 305 18.79 -16.90 -8.35
CA LEU A 305 19.17 -16.97 -9.76
C LEU A 305 18.12 -16.29 -10.64
N PRO A 306 18.53 -15.53 -11.67
CA PRO A 306 17.59 -14.92 -12.61
C PRO A 306 16.85 -15.99 -13.42
N THR A 307 15.55 -15.78 -13.67
CA THR A 307 14.76 -16.53 -14.66
C THR A 307 14.37 -15.62 -15.83
N VAL A 308 13.99 -16.20 -16.96
CA VAL A 308 13.59 -15.48 -18.19
C VAL A 308 12.43 -14.52 -17.92
N VAL A 309 11.39 -15.00 -17.24
CA VAL A 309 10.26 -14.21 -16.74
C VAL A 309 9.68 -14.90 -15.50
N GLY A 310 9.81 -14.23 -14.36
CA GLY A 310 9.18 -14.67 -13.11
C GLY A 310 7.74 -14.19 -13.08
N TRP A 311 7.52 -13.03 -12.49
CA TRP A 311 6.18 -12.51 -12.24
C TRP A 311 5.73 -11.44 -13.28
N PRO A 312 4.99 -11.79 -14.35
CA PRO A 312 4.79 -10.90 -15.49
C PRO A 312 3.89 -9.69 -15.21
N GLY A 313 2.90 -9.83 -14.31
CA GLY A 313 2.06 -8.70 -13.91
C GLY A 313 2.80 -7.67 -13.05
N HIS A 314 3.85 -8.10 -12.32
CA HIS A 314 4.75 -7.16 -11.66
C HIS A 314 5.62 -6.43 -12.68
N GLU A 315 6.12 -7.11 -13.73
CA GLU A 315 6.81 -6.43 -14.84
C GLU A 315 5.92 -5.41 -15.56
N ASP A 316 4.63 -5.70 -15.80
CA ASP A 316 3.68 -4.72 -16.38
C ASP A 316 3.49 -3.52 -15.47
N GLN A 317 3.46 -3.75 -14.16
CA GLN A 317 3.49 -2.68 -13.18
C GLN A 317 4.77 -1.83 -13.36
N TRP A 318 5.97 -2.38 -13.48
CA TRP A 318 7.18 -1.55 -13.60
C TRP A 318 7.38 -0.91 -14.99
N ARG A 319 6.80 -1.49 -16.04
CA ARG A 319 7.06 -1.13 -17.45
C ARG A 319 5.88 -0.46 -18.15
N GLY A 320 4.68 -0.57 -17.59
CA GLY A 320 3.45 -0.03 -18.16
C GLY A 320 2.86 -0.82 -19.34
N SER A 321 3.57 -1.82 -19.87
CA SER A 321 3.10 -2.67 -20.98
C SER A 321 3.66 -4.10 -20.88
N PHE A 322 3.10 -4.99 -21.71
CA PHE A 322 3.57 -6.36 -21.92
C PHE A 322 4.57 -6.52 -23.08
N GLU A 323 5.03 -5.44 -23.69
CA GLU A 323 5.88 -5.50 -24.90
C GLU A 323 7.21 -6.24 -24.68
N ILE A 324 7.74 -6.24 -23.46
CA ILE A 324 9.03 -6.88 -23.14
C ILE A 324 8.83 -8.29 -22.60
N GLN A 325 7.95 -8.46 -21.61
CA GLN A 325 7.73 -9.73 -20.94
C GLN A 325 6.77 -10.66 -21.70
N GLY A 326 5.85 -10.13 -22.51
CA GLY A 326 4.93 -10.91 -23.35
C GLY A 326 5.68 -11.88 -24.27
N PRO A 327 6.57 -11.39 -25.15
CA PRO A 327 7.35 -12.26 -26.03
C PRO A 327 8.21 -13.28 -25.28
N ARG A 328 8.69 -12.94 -24.07
CA ARG A 328 9.44 -13.85 -23.21
C ARG A 328 8.56 -14.97 -22.68
N ILE A 329 7.34 -14.67 -22.22
CA ILE A 329 6.35 -15.67 -21.80
C ILE A 329 6.06 -16.63 -22.96
N ASP A 330 5.80 -16.09 -24.16
CA ASP A 330 5.54 -16.90 -25.35
C ASP A 330 6.72 -17.80 -25.69
N THR A 331 7.95 -17.29 -25.56
CA THR A 331 9.17 -18.05 -25.80
C THR A 331 9.34 -19.17 -24.78
N VAL A 332 9.13 -18.91 -23.48
CA VAL A 332 9.17 -19.95 -22.42
C VAL A 332 8.13 -21.03 -22.68
N ASN A 333 6.89 -20.62 -22.99
CA ASN A 333 5.81 -21.55 -23.33
C ASN A 333 6.16 -22.42 -24.55
N ARG A 334 6.77 -21.82 -25.58
CA ARG A 334 7.24 -22.53 -26.78
C ARG A 334 8.36 -23.51 -26.47
N ILE A 335 9.34 -23.12 -25.64
CA ILE A 335 10.43 -24.00 -25.20
C ILE A 335 9.86 -25.21 -24.47
N TYR A 336 8.90 -25.06 -23.55
CA TYR A 336 8.33 -26.21 -22.86
C TYR A 336 7.41 -27.06 -23.74
N SER A 337 6.69 -26.46 -24.70
CA SER A 337 5.65 -27.15 -25.49
C SER A 337 6.13 -27.82 -26.78
N THR A 338 7.16 -27.28 -27.45
CA THR A 338 7.63 -27.83 -28.73
C THR A 338 8.16 -29.25 -28.56
N THR A 339 8.06 -30.11 -29.58
CA THR A 339 8.75 -31.41 -29.66
C THR A 339 10.06 -31.35 -30.46
N ASP A 340 10.30 -30.24 -31.17
CA ASP A 340 11.54 -29.98 -31.89
C ASP A 340 12.65 -29.56 -30.92
N ALA A 341 13.62 -30.44 -30.75
CA ALA A 341 14.74 -30.23 -29.84
C ALA A 341 15.75 -29.19 -30.35
N ALA A 342 15.93 -29.07 -31.67
CA ALA A 342 16.85 -28.08 -32.24
C ALA A 342 16.33 -26.66 -32.00
N LEU A 343 15.03 -26.45 -32.26
CA LEU A 343 14.35 -25.20 -31.93
C LEU A 343 14.41 -24.89 -30.42
N ALA A 344 14.20 -25.88 -29.55
CA ALA A 344 14.28 -25.66 -28.11
C ALA A 344 15.69 -25.21 -27.69
N LEU A 345 16.74 -25.84 -28.21
CA LEU A 345 18.13 -25.47 -27.95
C LEU A 345 18.48 -24.07 -28.46
N GLU A 346 18.03 -23.72 -29.67
CA GLU A 346 18.20 -22.37 -30.23
C GLU A 346 17.61 -21.30 -29.32
N LEU A 347 16.36 -21.49 -28.88
CA LEU A 347 15.67 -20.56 -27.99
C LEU A 347 16.31 -20.48 -26.59
N LEU A 348 16.74 -21.62 -26.03
CA LEU A 348 17.45 -21.67 -24.74
C LEU A 348 18.75 -20.87 -24.79
N ARG A 349 19.54 -21.04 -25.86
CA ARG A 349 20.79 -20.31 -26.07
C ARG A 349 20.57 -18.82 -26.29
N GLY A 350 19.57 -18.45 -27.09
CA GLY A 350 19.20 -17.06 -27.32
C GLY A 350 18.75 -16.31 -26.06
N LEU A 351 18.26 -17.04 -25.05
CA LEU A 351 17.91 -16.50 -23.73
C LEU A 351 19.01 -16.67 -22.67
N GLU A 352 20.18 -17.19 -23.07
CA GLU A 352 21.32 -17.49 -22.19
C GLU A 352 20.95 -18.42 -21.01
N VAL A 353 19.94 -19.27 -21.20
CA VAL A 353 19.51 -20.24 -20.18
C VAL A 353 20.61 -21.27 -19.99
N ARG A 354 21.02 -21.47 -18.74
CA ARG A 354 22.00 -22.48 -18.34
C ARG A 354 21.38 -23.72 -17.73
N TYR A 355 20.25 -23.58 -17.03
CA TYR A 355 19.55 -24.71 -16.41
C TYR A 355 18.08 -24.70 -16.77
N VAL A 356 17.56 -25.85 -17.20
CA VAL A 356 16.14 -26.08 -17.45
C VAL A 356 15.57 -26.91 -16.31
N ILE A 357 14.55 -26.38 -15.65
CA ILE A 357 13.86 -27.08 -14.57
C ILE A 357 12.59 -27.71 -15.12
N VAL A 358 12.34 -28.96 -14.73
CA VAL A 358 11.07 -29.66 -14.97
C VAL A 358 10.57 -30.19 -13.63
N GLY A 359 9.67 -29.43 -12.99
CA GLY A 359 9.02 -29.77 -11.73
C GLY A 359 7.49 -29.79 -11.86
N PRO A 360 6.76 -29.76 -10.73
CA PRO A 360 5.29 -29.76 -10.73
C PRO A 360 4.66 -28.63 -11.56
N ALA A 361 5.24 -27.42 -11.52
CA ALA A 361 4.73 -26.26 -12.28
C ALA A 361 4.89 -26.44 -13.79
N GLU A 362 5.94 -27.11 -14.25
CA GLU A 362 6.20 -27.34 -15.67
C GLU A 362 5.40 -28.53 -16.23
N ARG A 363 4.93 -29.45 -15.39
CA ARG A 363 4.11 -30.60 -15.83
C ARG A 363 2.72 -30.21 -16.36
N GLN A 364 2.37 -28.93 -16.35
CA GLN A 364 1.22 -28.40 -17.07
C GLN A 364 1.42 -28.40 -18.61
N TYR A 365 2.66 -28.40 -19.08
CA TYR A 365 2.99 -28.41 -20.51
C TYR A 365 2.88 -29.84 -21.09
N PRO A 366 2.73 -29.99 -22.42
CA PRO A 366 2.60 -31.30 -23.06
C PRO A 366 3.75 -32.27 -22.70
N PRO A 367 3.47 -33.53 -22.30
CA PRO A 367 4.50 -34.48 -21.89
C PRO A 367 5.60 -34.70 -22.94
N ALA A 368 5.23 -34.83 -24.22
CA ALA A 368 6.19 -34.99 -25.32
C ALA A 368 7.14 -33.79 -25.46
N GLY A 369 6.68 -32.59 -25.08
CA GLY A 369 7.51 -31.42 -24.98
C GLY A 369 8.53 -31.57 -23.86
N LEU A 370 8.13 -32.00 -22.67
CA LEU A 370 9.06 -32.15 -21.53
C LEU A 370 10.08 -33.27 -21.75
N GLU A 371 9.67 -34.40 -22.31
CA GLU A 371 10.53 -35.56 -22.59
C GLU A 371 11.71 -35.24 -23.52
N LYS A 372 11.56 -34.22 -24.39
CA LYS A 372 12.62 -33.86 -25.34
C LYS A 372 13.91 -33.46 -24.63
N PHE A 373 13.84 -32.82 -23.47
CA PHE A 373 15.02 -32.30 -22.77
C PHE A 373 15.96 -33.45 -22.41
N GLY A 374 15.43 -34.59 -21.93
CA GLY A 374 16.23 -35.77 -21.62
C GLY A 374 16.88 -36.46 -22.82
N ARG A 375 16.50 -36.10 -24.06
CA ARG A 375 17.12 -36.62 -25.28
C ARG A 375 18.32 -35.79 -25.74
N VAL A 376 18.39 -34.50 -25.35
CA VAL A 376 19.37 -33.55 -25.89
C VAL A 376 20.17 -32.77 -24.85
N LEU A 377 19.77 -32.80 -23.58
CA LEU A 377 20.47 -32.13 -22.49
C LEU A 377 20.88 -33.14 -21.40
N PRO A 378 22.10 -33.02 -20.83
CA PRO A 378 22.49 -33.82 -19.68
C PRO A 378 21.64 -33.48 -18.45
N VAL A 379 21.20 -34.51 -17.75
CA VAL A 379 20.59 -34.40 -16.42
C VAL A 379 21.71 -34.17 -15.40
N VAL A 380 21.63 -33.07 -14.66
CA VAL A 380 22.62 -32.71 -13.62
C VAL A 380 22.08 -32.88 -12.21
N TYR A 381 20.76 -32.95 -12.06
CA TYR A 381 20.09 -33.29 -10.81
C TYR A 381 18.73 -33.93 -11.10
N GLN A 382 18.38 -34.95 -10.33
CA GLN A 382 17.06 -35.59 -10.41
C GLN A 382 16.65 -36.15 -9.05
N ASN A 383 15.38 -35.94 -8.70
CA ASN A 383 14.72 -36.60 -7.58
C ASN A 383 13.29 -37.00 -7.98
N GLU A 384 12.46 -37.41 -7.01
CA GLU A 384 11.09 -37.87 -7.23
C GLU A 384 10.15 -36.83 -7.87
N GLY A 385 10.44 -35.54 -7.68
CA GLY A 385 9.58 -34.44 -8.11
C GLY A 385 10.15 -33.57 -9.23
N VAL A 386 11.47 -33.46 -9.32
CA VAL A 386 12.15 -32.45 -10.16
C VAL A 386 13.31 -33.08 -10.92
N THR A 387 13.45 -32.68 -12.18
CA THR A 387 14.64 -32.93 -13.01
C THR A 387 15.22 -31.60 -13.46
N ILE A 388 16.54 -31.46 -13.35
CA ILE A 388 17.29 -30.28 -13.80
C ILE A 388 18.24 -30.72 -14.91
N TYR A 389 18.11 -30.07 -16.05
CA TYR A 389 18.97 -30.26 -17.21
C TYR A 389 19.92 -29.08 -17.34
N GLN A 390 21.15 -29.33 -17.78
CA GLN A 390 22.12 -28.27 -18.07
C GLN A 390 22.20 -28.01 -19.57
N VAL A 391 22.07 -26.74 -19.96
CA VAL A 391 22.32 -26.30 -21.33
C VAL A 391 23.83 -26.13 -21.48
N MET A 392 24.40 -26.89 -22.43
CA MET A 392 25.82 -26.78 -22.76
C MET A 392 26.02 -25.53 -23.62
N SER A 393 26.95 -24.66 -23.20
CA SER A 393 27.45 -23.60 -24.07
C SER A 393 28.17 -24.26 -25.25
N ASP A 394 27.95 -23.74 -26.46
CA ASP A 394 28.89 -23.99 -27.55
C ASP A 394 30.19 -23.27 -27.15
N GLU A 395 31.22 -24.01 -26.75
CA GLU A 395 32.58 -23.45 -26.67
C GLU A 395 33.14 -23.19 -28.07
#